data_AF-A0A1G0DHR0-F1
#
_entry.id   AF-A0A1G0DHR0-F1
#
_cell.length_a   1.000
_cell.length_b   1.000
_cell.length_c   1.000
_cell.angle_alpha   90.00
_cell.angle_beta   90.00
_cell.angle_gamma   90.00
#
_symmetry.space_group_name_H-M   'P 1'
#
loop_
_entity.id
_entity.type
_entity.pdbx_description
1 polymer ?
#
loop_
_entity_poly.entity_id
_entity_poly.type
_entity_poly.pdbx_seq_one_letter_code
_entity_poly.pdbx_strand_id
1 'polypeptide(L)' 'MIAMKQIKHTEEMIEDLVNVSCGQHASARERHVYREALRSLVRLAKAEQMFDMKSDIQTLVGAPTDTLLH' A
#
# COMPACT_ATOMS: atom_id res chain seq x y z
N MET A 1 -3.14 -10.46 -29.09
CA MET A 1 -3.75 -9.50 -28.15
C MET A 1 -2.97 -9.55 -26.85
N ILE A 2 -2.22 -8.50 -26.52
CA ILE A 2 -1.63 -8.36 -25.18
C ILE A 2 -2.80 -7.98 -24.26
N ALA A 3 -3.09 -8.82 -23.27
CA ALA A 3 -4.12 -8.50 -22.27
C ALA A 3 -3.70 -7.24 -21.53
N MET A 4 -4.42 -6.14 -21.76
CA MET A 4 -4.18 -4.88 -21.07
C MET A 4 -4.59 -5.07 -19.61
N LYS A 5 -3.61 -5.18 -18.72
CA LYS A 5 -3.84 -5.29 -17.27
C LYS A 5 -4.60 -4.05 -16.83
N GLN A 6 -5.91 -4.18 -16.60
CA GLN A 6 -6.69 -3.09 -16.04
C GLN A 6 -6.08 -2.71 -14.69
N ILE A 7 -5.59 -1.49 -14.59
CA ILE A 7 -5.14 -0.91 -13.33
C ILE A 7 -6.41 -0.56 -12.57
N LYS A 8 -6.90 -1.50 -11.76
CA LYS A 8 -7.99 -1.22 -10.83
C LYS A 8 -7.54 -0.17 -9.83
N HIS A 9 -8.43 0.78 -9.53
CA HIS A 9 -8.19 1.73 -8.45
C HIS A 9 -8.17 0.97 -7.12
N THR A 10 -7.35 1.41 -6.16
CA THR A 10 -7.20 0.75 -4.85
C THR A 10 -8.55 0.44 -4.19
N GLU A 11 -9.49 1.38 -4.23
CA GLU A 11 -10.80 1.22 -3.61
C GLU A 11 -11.65 0.14 -4.27
N GLU A 12 -11.57 -0.03 -5.60
CA GLU A 12 -12.27 -1.09 -6.31
C GLU A 12 -11.74 -2.47 -5.90
N MET A 13 -10.42 -2.59 -5.78
CA MET A 13 -9.78 -3.82 -5.32
C MET A 13 -10.11 -4.13 -3.86
N ILE A 14 -10.20 -3.11 -3.01
CA ILE A 14 -10.64 -3.29 -1.61
C ILE A 14 -12.08 -3.80 -1.58
N GLU A 15 -12.98 -3.23 -2.38
CA GLU A 15 -14.38 -3.66 -2.39
C GLU A 15 -14.53 -5.09 -2.94
N ASP A 16 -13.77 -5.46 -3.97
CA ASP A 16 -13.72 -6.85 -4.45
C ASP A 16 -13.26 -7.82 -3.35
N LEU A 17 -12.21 -7.47 -2.61
CA LEU A 17 -11.71 -8.29 -1.50
C LEU A 17 -12.72 -8.39 -0.36
N VAL A 18 -13.39 -7.30 -0.01
CA VAL A 18 -14.48 -7.34 0.99
C VAL A 18 -15.59 -8.27 0.53
N ASN A 19 -15.98 -8.21 -0.74
CA ASN A 19 -17.07 -9.03 -1.27
C ASN A 19 -16.72 -10.52 -1.37
N VAL A 20 -15.47 -10.87 -1.67
CA VAL A 20 -15.01 -12.26 -1.74
C VAL A 20 -14.74 -12.84 -0.35
N SER A 21 -14.16 -12.05 0.57
CA SER A 21 -13.76 -12.52 1.90
C SER A 21 -14.91 -12.50 2.91
N CYS A 22 -15.80 -11.51 2.85
CA CYS A 22 -16.97 -11.46 3.72
C CYS A 22 -18.09 -12.30 3.11
N GLY A 23 -18.39 -13.44 3.73
CA GLY A 23 -19.52 -14.29 3.33
C GLY A 23 -20.87 -13.57 3.38
N GLN A 24 -21.90 -14.18 2.80
CA GLN A 24 -23.24 -13.57 2.66
C GLN A 24 -23.89 -13.16 4.00
N HIS A 25 -23.47 -13.76 5.11
CA HIS A 25 -23.98 -13.47 6.46
C HIS A 25 -23.12 -12.50 7.28
N ALA A 26 -22.04 -11.97 6.71
CA ALA A 26 -21.21 -10.99 7.41
C ALA A 26 -22.04 -9.73 7.70
N SER A 27 -22.05 -9.32 8.96
CA SER A 27 -22.70 -8.10 9.41
C SER A 27 -22.09 -6.87 8.73
N ALA A 28 -22.88 -5.80 8.66
CA ALA A 28 -22.40 -4.51 8.15
C ALA A 28 -21.14 -4.03 8.89
N ARG A 29 -21.06 -4.30 10.19
CA ARG A 29 -19.89 -3.98 11.03
C ARG A 29 -18.66 -4.77 10.60
N GLU A 30 -18.76 -6.08 10.40
CA GLU A 30 -17.63 -6.92 9.98
C GLU A 30 -17.10 -6.49 8.61
N ARG A 31 -18.00 -6.23 7.65
CA ARG A 31 -17.61 -5.71 6.33
C ARG A 31 -16.92 -4.36 6.43
N HIS A 32 -17.42 -3.47 7.29
CA HIS A 32 -16.82 -2.17 7.53
C HIS A 32 -15.41 -2.28 8.14
N VAL A 33 -15.26 -3.05 9.21
CA VAL A 33 -13.96 -3.26 9.87
C VAL A 33 -12.94 -3.86 8.91
N TYR A 34 -13.34 -4.85 8.12
CA TYR A 34 -12.44 -5.48 7.14
C TYR A 34 -12.01 -4.49 6.04
N ARG A 35 -12.94 -3.66 5.55
CA ARG A 35 -12.63 -2.58 4.59
C ARG A 35 -11.62 -1.58 5.17
N GLU A 36 -11.81 -1.14 6.41
CA GLU A 36 -10.90 -0.20 7.06
C GLU A 36 -9.52 -0.81 7.36
N ALA A 37 -9.48 -2.11 7.67
CA ALA A 37 -8.23 -2.85 7.81
C ALA A 37 -7.44 -2.86 6.49
N LEU A 38 -8.10 -3.18 5.37
CA LEU A 38 -7.47 -3.15 4.05
C LEU A 38 -6.97 -1.75 3.66
N ARG A 39 -7.76 -0.70 3.91
CA ARG A 39 -7.32 0.69 3.70
C ARG A 39 -6.10 1.05 4.53
N SER A 40 -6.06 0.59 5.78
CA SER A 40 -4.92 0.81 6.68
C SER A 40 -3.66 0.11 6.19
N LEU A 41 -3.78 -1.14 5.72
CA LEU A 41 -2.67 -1.88 5.11
C LEU A 41 -2.13 -1.18 3.86
N VAL A 42 -2.99 -0.65 3.00
CA VAL A 42 -2.55 0.08 1.81
C VAL A 42 -1.83 1.38 2.20
N ARG A 43 -2.32 2.11 3.21
CA ARG A 43 -1.62 3.29 3.73
C ARG A 43 -0.25 2.93 4.29
N LEU A 44 -0.15 1.83 5.02
CA LEU A 44 1.10 1.33 5.58
C LEU A 44 2.10 0.98 4.47
N ALA A 45 1.70 0.18 3.49
CA ALA A 45 2.56 -0.21 2.37
C ALA A 45 3.07 1.01 1.57
N LYS A 46 2.24 2.06 1.42
CA LYS A 46 2.67 3.32 0.79
C LYS A 46 3.70 4.08 1.64
N ALA A 47 3.55 4.06 2.97
CA ALA A 47 4.50 4.67 3.87
C ALA A 47 5.85 3.94 3.88
N GLU A 48 5.81 2.59 3.88
CA GLU A 48 6.99 1.73 3.75
C GLU A 48 7.70 1.96 2.41
N GLN A 49 6.96 1.93 1.29
CA GLN A 49 7.52 2.22 -0.03
C GLN A 49 8.18 3.61 -0.11
N MET A 50 7.57 4.63 0.51
CA MET A 50 8.16 5.98 0.55
C MET A 50 9.43 6.01 1.40
N PHE A 51 9.53 5.22 2.46
CA PHE A 51 10.73 5.12 3.28
C PHE A 51 11.86 4.44 2.50
N ASP A 52 11.56 3.33 1.80
CA ASP A 52 12.52 2.61 0.98
C ASP A 52 13.09 3.51 -0.13
N MET A 53 12.23 4.28 -0.82
CA MET A 53 12.66 5.24 -1.83
C MET A 53 13.60 6.32 -1.27
N LYS A 54 13.37 6.78 -0.03
CA LYS A 54 14.26 7.76 0.62
C LYS A 54 15.63 7.15 0.93
N SER A 55 15.66 5.89 1.37
CA SER A 55 16.89 5.14 1.61
C SER A 55 17.69 4.93 0.32
N ASP A 56 17.00 4.59 -0.77
CA ASP A 56 17.62 4.43 -2.08
C ASP A 56 18.20 5.74 -2.60
N ILE A 57 17.49 6.86 -2.45
CA ILE A 57 17.99 8.19 -2.82
C ILE A 57 19.20 8.58 -1.98
N GLN A 58 19.21 8.33 -0.66
CA GLN A 58 20.37 8.61 0.19
C GLN A 58 21.61 7.82 -0.26
N THR A 59 21.42 6.57 -0.65
CA THR A 59 22.48 5.70 -1.18
C THR A 59 22.95 6.16 -2.56
N LEU A 60 22.03 6.57 -3.44
CA LEU A 60 22.31 6.98 -4.81
C LEU A 60 22.95 8.37 -4.90
N VAL A 61 22.58 9.29 -4.01
CA VAL A 61 23.15 10.66 -3.93
C VAL A 61 24.54 10.65 -3.27
N GLY A 62 24.92 9.55 -2.62
CA GLY A 62 26.27 9.36 -2.09
C GLY A 62 26.69 10.52 -1.19
N ALA A 63 25.82 11.00 -0.30
CA ALA A 63 26.22 12.00 0.68
C ALA A 63 27.28 11.36 1.59
N PRO A 64 28.55 11.80 1.53
CA PRO A 64 29.57 11.26 2.41
C PRO A 64 29.25 11.78 3.81
N THR A 65 29.03 10.87 4.74
CA THR A 65 28.94 11.16 6.17
C THR A 65 30.27 11.67 6.75
N ASP A 66 31.24 12.06 5.93
CA ASP A 66 32.63 12.34 6.31
C ASP A 66 33.06 13.81 6.11
N THR A 67 32.17 14.71 5.67
CA THR A 67 32.51 16.15 5.52
C THR A 67 31.99 17.06 6.64
N LEU A 68 31.54 16.51 7.78
CA LEU A 68 31.16 17.31 8.96
C LEU A 68 32.18 17.24 10.11
N LEU A 69 33.41 16.82 9.84
CA LEU A 69 34.54 16.98 10.77
C LEU A 69 35.73 17.65 10.07
N HIS A 70 35.59 18.92 9.68
CA HIS A 70 36.69 19.88 9.57
C HIS A 70 36.18 21.32 9.57
#